data_AF-A0A9X8NTL5-F1
#
_entry.id   AF-A0A9X8NTL5-F1
#
_cell.length_a   1.000
_cell.length_b   1.000
_cell.length_c   1.000
_cell.angle_alpha   90.00
_cell.angle_beta   90.00
_cell.angle_gamma   90.00
#
_symmetry.space_group_name_H-M   'P 1'
#
loop_
_entity.id
_entity.type
_entity.pdbx_description
1 polymer ?
#
loop_
_entity_poly.entity_id
_entity_poly.type
_entity_poly.pdbx_seq_one_letter_code
_entity_poly.pdbx_strand_id
1 'polypeptide(L)'
;MKKKIFMGALIVIIILGVTLGFLVNKANNIKNEFTGFREELDKDFFPLLKDTKEHFEAVVQKGNSYELESWYLTGDGMNNTLKYNAKIKEIRDRIVNKDVKNQDTLELKKNVLNSLSLMETALKDINTFYKNENSHLLWDMLSEDTDKLTKNISEQNKILGKYYK
;
A
#
# COMPACT_ATOMS: atom_id res chain seq x y z
N MET A 1 6.35 -20.44 15.50
CA MET A 1 7.21 -19.32 15.95
C MET A 1 8.05 -18.69 14.84
N LYS A 2 8.65 -19.44 13.90
CA LYS A 2 9.46 -18.86 12.80
C LYS A 2 8.70 -17.96 11.81
N LYS A 3 7.38 -18.16 11.63
CA LYS A 3 6.52 -17.32 10.77
C LYS A 3 6.19 -15.94 11.38
N LYS A 4 6.12 -15.84 12.72
CA LYS A 4 5.77 -14.57 13.40
C LYS A 4 6.89 -13.52 13.32
N ILE A 5 8.14 -13.97 13.14
CA ILE A 5 9.32 -13.10 13.09
C ILE A 5 9.56 -12.52 11.69
N PHE A 6 9.10 -13.20 10.64
CA PHE A 6 9.28 -12.73 9.25
C PHE A 6 8.32 -11.61 8.84
N MET A 7 7.13 -11.53 9.46
CA MET A 7 6.17 -10.47 9.19
C MET A 7 6.61 -9.09 9.68
N GLY A 8 7.57 -9.02 10.62
CA GLY A 8 8.13 -7.75 11.09
C GLY A 8 9.24 -7.18 10.22
N ALA A 9 9.69 -7.89 9.17
CA ALA A 9 11.01 -7.63 8.59
C ALA A 9 11.06 -7.24 7.10
N LEU A 10 9.95 -7.12 6.36
CA LEU A 10 10.05 -6.70 4.96
C LEU A 10 8.95 -5.77 4.49
N ILE A 11 9.00 -4.52 4.95
CA ILE A 11 8.36 -3.42 4.24
C ILE A 11 9.46 -2.43 3.83
N VAL A 12 10.18 -2.79 2.76
CA VAL A 12 11.17 -1.90 2.16
C VAL A 12 10.45 -0.80 1.38
N ILE A 13 10.25 0.34 2.04
CA ILE A 13 9.94 1.59 1.36
C ILE A 13 11.25 2.13 0.79
N ILE A 14 11.38 2.14 -0.53
CA ILE A 14 12.13 3.20 -1.21
C ILE A 14 11.19 3.83 -2.23
N ILE A 15 10.38 4.79 -1.75
CA ILE A 15 9.70 5.79 -2.57
C ILE A 15 10.83 6.73 -3.04
N LEU A 16 11.35 6.52 -4.26
CA LEU A 16 12.50 7.24 -4.85
C LEU A 16 12.25 8.74 -5.09
N GLY A 17 11.90 9.51 -4.05
CA GLY A 17 11.88 10.95 -4.11
C GLY A 17 10.74 11.56 -3.31
N VAL A 18 10.89 11.64 -1.99
CA VAL A 18 10.20 12.67 -1.22
C VAL A 18 10.75 14.03 -1.69
N THR A 19 10.00 14.66 -2.60
CA THR A 19 9.77 16.11 -2.71
C THR A 19 10.87 17.10 -3.17
N LEU A 20 12.11 16.77 -3.56
CA LEU A 20 13.14 17.84 -3.73
C LEU A 20 13.89 17.99 -5.08
N GLY A 21 13.43 17.49 -6.22
CA GLY A 21 14.22 17.73 -7.45
C GLY A 21 13.63 17.44 -8.82
N PHE A 22 12.33 17.56 -9.06
CA PHE A 22 11.77 17.38 -10.41
C PHE A 22 11.10 18.64 -10.96
N LEU A 23 11.87 19.73 -10.98
CA LEU A 23 11.72 20.72 -12.04
C LEU A 23 12.77 20.42 -13.10
N VAL A 24 12.36 20.49 -14.37
CA VAL A 24 13.20 20.42 -15.59
C VAL A 24 13.42 19.01 -16.17
N ASN A 25 12.52 18.58 -17.07
CA ASN A 25 12.69 18.82 -18.51
C ASN A 25 11.47 18.27 -19.28
N LYS A 26 10.55 19.18 -19.63
CA LYS A 26 9.17 18.96 -20.11
C LYS A 26 9.09 18.58 -21.60
N ALA A 27 10.07 17.83 -22.11
CA ALA A 27 10.38 17.81 -23.54
C ALA A 27 9.82 16.62 -24.34
N ASN A 28 8.98 15.73 -23.78
CA ASN A 28 8.30 14.67 -24.54
C ASN A 28 6.91 14.37 -23.95
N ASN A 29 5.87 14.29 -24.79
CA ASN A 29 4.48 14.00 -24.37
C ASN A 29 4.35 12.73 -23.52
N ILE A 30 5.16 11.70 -23.80
CA ILE A 30 5.22 10.46 -23.02
C ILE A 30 5.71 10.71 -21.59
N LYS A 31 6.78 11.50 -21.43
CA LYS A 31 7.32 11.85 -20.11
C LYS A 31 6.32 12.71 -19.33
N ASN A 32 5.54 13.54 -20.02
CA ASN A 32 4.51 14.38 -19.41
C ASN A 32 3.31 13.57 -18.89
N GLU A 33 2.80 12.57 -19.63
CA GLU A 33 1.73 11.69 -19.15
C GLU A 33 2.18 10.88 -17.92
N PHE A 34 3.34 10.24 -18.00
CA PHE A 34 3.90 9.46 -16.90
C PHE A 34 4.11 10.32 -15.65
N THR A 35 4.71 11.50 -15.82
CA THR A 35 4.95 12.44 -14.71
C THR A 35 3.63 12.92 -14.11
N GLY A 36 2.64 13.27 -14.92
CA GLY A 36 1.33 13.70 -14.43
C GLY A 36 0.59 12.60 -13.65
N PHE A 37 0.66 11.36 -14.13
CA PHE A 37 0.10 10.23 -13.39
C PHE A 37 0.87 9.99 -12.08
N ARG A 38 2.20 10.10 -12.11
CA ARG A 38 3.05 9.97 -10.92
C ARG A 38 2.76 11.04 -9.86
N GLU A 39 2.55 12.29 -10.25
CA GLU A 39 2.18 13.38 -9.35
C GLU A 39 0.82 13.13 -8.68
N GLU A 40 -0.12 12.49 -9.39
CA GLU A 40 -1.39 12.07 -8.80
C GLU A 40 -1.18 10.98 -7.73
N LEU A 41 -0.27 10.04 -7.98
CA LEU A 41 0.09 9.02 -7.00
C LEU A 41 0.78 9.61 -5.75
N ASP A 42 1.59 10.67 -5.90
CA ASP A 42 2.23 11.37 -4.77
C ASP A 42 1.22 11.98 -3.80
N LYS A 43 0.11 12.48 -4.32
CA LYS A 43 -0.88 13.19 -3.52
C LYS A 43 -1.62 12.28 -2.54
N ASP A 44 -2.02 11.10 -3.03
CA ASP A 44 -2.97 10.27 -2.29
C ASP A 44 -2.54 8.81 -2.15
N PHE A 45 -2.03 8.20 -3.22
CA PHE A 45 -1.70 6.77 -3.21
C PHE A 45 -0.49 6.45 -2.32
N PHE A 46 0.64 7.14 -2.50
CA PHE A 46 1.84 6.87 -1.71
C PHE A 46 1.67 7.21 -0.22
N PRO A 47 1.00 8.32 0.16
CA PRO A 47 0.63 8.56 1.54
C PRO A 47 -0.25 7.44 2.12
N LEU A 48 -1.28 6.99 1.39
CA LEU A 48 -2.10 5.87 1.83
C LEU A 48 -1.31 4.59 2.01
N LEU A 49 -0.41 4.26 1.08
CA LEU A 49 0.45 3.07 1.16
C LEU A 49 1.34 3.11 2.42
N LYS A 50 1.83 4.29 2.79
CA LYS A 50 2.58 4.48 4.03
C LYS A 50 1.69 4.32 5.27
N ASP A 51 0.52 4.95 5.28
CA ASP A 51 -0.43 4.88 6.39
C ASP A 51 -0.88 3.43 6.66
N THR A 52 -1.18 2.65 5.60
CA THR A 52 -1.62 1.25 5.72
C THR A 52 -0.48 0.33 6.14
N LYS A 53 0.75 0.58 5.69
CA LYS A 53 1.95 -0.08 6.21
C LYS A 53 2.04 0.06 7.73
N GLU A 54 1.99 1.30 8.22
CA GLU A 54 2.15 1.59 9.66
C GLU A 54 1.03 0.91 10.46
N HIS A 55 -0.17 0.84 9.89
CA HIS A 55 -1.30 0.10 10.47
C HIS A 55 -1.07 -1.41 10.52
N PHE A 56 -0.54 -2.02 9.45
CA PHE A 56 -0.22 -3.44 9.42
C PHE A 56 0.91 -3.79 10.40
N GLU A 57 1.91 -2.92 10.53
CA GLU A 57 2.95 -3.05 11.55
C GLU A 57 2.38 -2.96 12.97
N ALA A 58 1.44 -2.04 13.21
CA ALA A 58 0.74 -1.93 14.49
C ALA A 58 -0.08 -3.19 14.81
N VAL A 59 -0.78 -3.78 13.83
CA VAL A 59 -1.49 -5.07 13.99
C VAL A 59 -0.53 -6.16 14.45
N VAL A 60 0.63 -6.28 13.79
CA VAL A 60 1.65 -7.27 14.14
C VAL A 60 2.20 -7.03 15.54
N GLN A 61 2.53 -5.78 15.88
CA GLN A 61 3.03 -5.41 17.20
C GLN A 61 2.01 -5.76 18.29
N LYS A 62 0.74 -5.35 18.11
CA LYS A 62 -0.34 -5.56 19.08
C LYS A 62 -0.74 -7.02 19.20
N GLY A 63 -0.64 -7.80 18.13
CA GLY A 63 -0.87 -9.24 18.21
C GLY A 63 0.27 -9.99 18.91
N ASN A 64 1.51 -9.50 18.82
CA ASN A 64 2.63 -10.05 19.58
C ASN A 64 2.56 -9.70 21.08
N SER A 65 1.94 -8.58 21.44
CA SER A 65 1.68 -8.21 22.84
C SER A 65 0.37 -8.75 23.40
N TYR A 66 -0.40 -9.54 22.64
CA TYR A 66 -1.74 -10.03 23.01
C TYR A 66 -2.76 -8.90 23.30
N GLU A 67 -2.53 -7.71 22.75
CA GLU A 67 -3.38 -6.52 22.90
C GLU A 67 -4.21 -6.21 21.65
N LEU A 68 -4.08 -7.02 20.58
CA LEU A 68 -4.70 -6.74 19.28
C LEU A 68 -6.20 -6.49 19.39
N GLU A 69 -6.93 -7.37 20.08
CA GLU A 69 -8.38 -7.27 20.21
C GLU A 69 -8.81 -5.98 20.92
N SER A 70 -8.16 -5.67 22.05
CA SER A 70 -8.44 -4.44 22.81
C SER A 70 -8.09 -3.20 22.00
N TRP A 71 -6.92 -3.17 21.37
CA TRP A 71 -6.49 -2.04 20.54
C TRP A 71 -7.39 -1.86 19.32
N TYR A 72 -7.88 -2.95 18.72
CA TYR A 72 -8.77 -2.89 17.57
C TYR A 72 -10.13 -2.30 17.93
N LEU A 73 -10.71 -2.71 19.05
CA LEU A 73 -12.04 -2.29 19.48
C LEU A 73 -12.08 -0.94 20.18
N THR A 74 -11.08 -0.64 21.01
CA THR A 74 -11.11 0.52 21.93
C THR A 74 -10.04 1.56 21.62
N GLY A 75 -9.02 1.19 20.85
CA GLY A 75 -8.01 2.10 20.35
C GLY A 75 -8.33 2.55 18.93
N ASP A 76 -7.29 2.82 18.15
CA ASP A 76 -7.43 3.37 16.79
C ASP A 76 -7.64 2.29 15.72
N GLY A 77 -7.58 0.99 16.05
CA GLY A 77 -7.49 -0.08 15.06
C GLY A 77 -8.69 -0.12 14.10
N MET A 78 -9.91 -0.19 14.62
CA MET A 78 -11.13 -0.20 13.80
C MET A 78 -11.32 1.11 13.02
N ASN A 79 -11.13 2.26 13.67
CA ASN A 79 -11.28 3.57 13.04
C ASN A 79 -10.31 3.75 11.86
N ASN A 80 -9.06 3.35 12.03
CA ASN A 80 -8.06 3.39 10.97
C ASN A 80 -8.41 2.41 9.84
N THR A 81 -8.84 1.18 10.14
CA THR A 81 -9.29 0.24 9.11
C THR A 81 -10.43 0.82 8.27
N LEU A 82 -11.43 1.44 8.89
CA LEU A 82 -12.54 2.09 8.19
C LEU A 82 -12.08 3.27 7.33
N LYS A 83 -11.24 4.15 7.90
CA LYS A 83 -10.65 5.30 7.22
C LYS A 83 -9.88 4.89 5.98
N TYR A 84 -9.04 3.85 6.07
CA TYR A 84 -8.23 3.40 4.95
C TYR A 84 -9.06 2.71 3.87
N ASN A 85 -10.07 1.92 4.25
CA ASN A 85 -11.00 1.34 3.29
C ASN A 85 -11.76 2.41 2.50
N ALA A 86 -12.17 3.51 3.15
CA ALA A 86 -12.80 4.64 2.46
C ALA A 86 -11.84 5.30 1.47
N LYS A 87 -10.62 5.64 1.91
CA LYS A 87 -9.58 6.23 1.06
C LYS A 87 -9.23 5.33 -0.14
N ILE A 88 -9.14 4.01 0.05
CA ILE A 88 -8.86 3.05 -1.03
C ILE A 88 -9.90 3.17 -2.14
N LYS A 89 -11.20 3.23 -1.78
CA LYS A 89 -12.29 3.36 -2.76
C LYS A 89 -12.17 4.67 -3.55
N GLU A 90 -12.00 5.78 -2.84
CA GLU A 90 -11.89 7.11 -3.47
C GLU A 90 -10.68 7.19 -4.43
N ILE A 91 -9.52 6.67 -4.02
CA ILE A 91 -8.31 6.67 -4.85
C ILE A 91 -8.48 5.73 -6.04
N ARG A 92 -9.04 4.53 -5.83
CA ARG A 92 -9.32 3.56 -6.90
C ARG A 92 -10.18 4.19 -7.98
N ASP A 93 -11.27 4.85 -7.60
CA ASP A 93 -12.19 5.47 -8.55
C ASP A 93 -11.49 6.55 -9.38
N ARG A 94 -10.65 7.40 -8.77
CA ARG A 94 -9.85 8.40 -9.50
C ARG A 94 -8.90 7.75 -10.50
N ILE A 95 -8.14 6.75 -10.05
CA ILE A 95 -7.13 6.08 -10.88
C ILE A 95 -7.76 5.32 -12.03
N VAL A 96 -8.86 4.59 -11.80
CA VAL A 96 -9.60 3.87 -12.86
C VAL A 96 -10.03 4.83 -13.95
N ASN A 97 -10.56 6.01 -13.58
CA ASN A 97 -11.06 7.01 -14.52
C ASN A 97 -9.97 7.83 -15.23
N LYS A 98 -8.69 7.66 -14.87
CA LYS A 98 -7.59 8.34 -15.55
C LYS A 98 -7.31 7.72 -16.93
N ASP A 99 -7.49 8.49 -17.99
CA ASP A 99 -7.06 8.09 -19.34
C ASP A 99 -5.54 8.18 -19.45
N VAL A 100 -4.90 7.06 -19.76
CA VAL A 100 -3.45 6.94 -19.95
C VAL A 100 -3.21 6.01 -21.13
N LYS A 101 -2.27 6.38 -22.01
CA LYS A 101 -2.03 5.68 -23.28
C LYS A 101 -0.63 5.10 -23.38
N ASN A 102 0.31 5.67 -22.64
CA ASN A 102 1.67 5.18 -22.59
C ASN A 102 1.73 3.84 -21.86
N GLN A 103 2.49 2.88 -22.43
CA GLN A 103 2.57 1.51 -21.92
C GLN A 103 3.12 1.43 -20.48
N ASP A 104 4.18 2.17 -20.15
CA ASP A 104 4.72 2.17 -18.77
C ASP A 104 3.71 2.79 -17.79
N THR A 105 2.96 3.80 -18.23
CA THR A 105 1.92 4.45 -17.41
C THR A 105 0.73 3.50 -17.18
N LEU A 106 0.32 2.75 -18.21
CA LEU A 106 -0.69 1.70 -18.12
C LEU A 106 -0.27 0.59 -17.16
N GLU A 107 0.99 0.15 -17.24
CA GLU A 107 1.56 -0.87 -16.36
C GLU A 107 1.60 -0.37 -14.91
N LEU A 108 2.05 0.87 -14.70
CA LEU A 108 2.04 1.52 -13.39
C LEU A 108 0.62 1.65 -12.83
N LYS A 109 -0.36 2.04 -13.66
CA LYS A 109 -1.77 2.12 -13.27
C LYS A 109 -2.31 0.76 -12.82
N LYS A 110 -2.06 -0.30 -13.60
CA LYS A 110 -2.48 -1.67 -13.24
C LYS A 110 -1.84 -2.12 -11.93
N ASN A 111 -0.55 -1.85 -11.76
CA ASN A 111 0.18 -2.21 -10.55
C ASN A 111 -0.38 -1.46 -9.32
N VAL A 112 -0.65 -0.16 -9.43
CA VAL A 112 -1.26 0.62 -8.35
C VAL A 112 -2.64 0.09 -7.97
N LEU A 113 -3.49 -0.23 -8.95
CA LEU A 113 -4.81 -0.83 -8.69
C LEU A 113 -4.69 -2.18 -7.98
N ASN A 114 -3.69 -2.98 -8.33
CA ASN A 114 -3.40 -4.23 -7.62
C ASN A 114 -2.97 -3.99 -6.17
N SER A 115 -2.09 -3.01 -5.91
CA SER A 115 -1.72 -2.61 -4.54
C SER A 115 -2.94 -2.20 -3.71
N LEU A 116 -3.86 -1.39 -4.29
CA LEU A 116 -5.09 -0.98 -3.62
C LEU A 116 -5.97 -2.18 -3.25
N SER A 117 -6.11 -3.16 -4.15
CA SER A 117 -6.86 -4.38 -3.88
C SER A 117 -6.22 -5.25 -2.79
N LEU A 118 -4.89 -5.40 -2.80
CA LEU A 118 -4.17 -6.15 -1.77
C LEU A 118 -4.29 -5.48 -0.39
N MET A 119 -4.19 -4.14 -0.33
CA MET A 119 -4.42 -3.40 0.91
C MET A 119 -5.85 -3.59 1.44
N GLU A 120 -6.85 -3.58 0.56
CA GLU A 120 -8.25 -3.81 0.95
C GLU A 120 -8.48 -5.22 1.49
N THR A 121 -7.89 -6.25 0.87
CA THR A 121 -7.96 -7.64 1.37
C THR A 121 -7.32 -7.74 2.75
N ALA A 122 -6.10 -7.23 2.94
CA ALA A 122 -5.43 -7.24 4.23
C ALA A 122 -6.24 -6.52 5.32
N LEU A 123 -6.83 -5.36 5.01
CA LEU A 123 -7.71 -4.63 5.93
C LEU A 123 -8.99 -5.41 6.28
N LYS A 124 -9.57 -6.13 5.31
CA LYS A 124 -10.73 -7.00 5.51
C LYS A 124 -10.37 -8.18 6.43
N ASP A 125 -9.21 -8.78 6.23
CA ASP A 125 -8.77 -9.92 7.04
C ASP A 125 -8.49 -9.48 8.47
N ILE A 126 -7.87 -8.31 8.68
CA ILE A 126 -7.74 -7.69 10.01
C ILE A 126 -9.13 -7.52 10.65
N ASN A 127 -10.09 -6.92 9.95
CA ASN A 127 -11.44 -6.72 10.47
C ASN A 127 -12.18 -8.04 10.78
N THR A 128 -11.85 -9.12 10.09
CA THR A 128 -12.50 -10.43 10.27
C THR A 128 -11.85 -11.23 11.41
N PHE A 129 -10.53 -11.16 11.54
CA PHE A 129 -9.73 -12.08 12.37
C PHE A 129 -8.96 -11.41 13.50
N TYR A 130 -9.24 -10.14 13.85
CA TYR A 130 -8.58 -9.44 14.96
C TYR A 130 -8.76 -10.09 16.34
N LYS A 131 -9.81 -10.90 16.51
CA LYS A 131 -10.08 -11.60 17.77
C LYS A 131 -9.01 -12.64 18.07
N ASN A 132 -8.66 -12.78 19.34
CA ASN A 132 -7.57 -13.65 19.78
C ASN A 132 -7.72 -15.11 19.30
N GLU A 133 -8.95 -15.63 19.32
CA GLU A 133 -9.31 -16.99 18.87
C GLU A 133 -8.95 -17.28 17.40
N ASN A 134 -8.99 -16.26 16.55
CA ASN A 134 -8.73 -16.37 15.12
C ASN A 134 -7.38 -15.79 14.69
N SER A 135 -6.56 -15.36 15.65
CA SER A 135 -5.30 -14.66 15.38
C SER A 135 -4.34 -15.46 14.50
N HIS A 136 -4.35 -16.79 14.58
CA HIS A 136 -3.55 -17.66 13.70
C HIS A 136 -3.91 -17.51 12.22
N LEU A 137 -5.20 -17.38 11.88
CA LEU A 137 -5.67 -17.14 10.51
C LEU A 137 -5.24 -15.76 10.03
N LEU A 138 -5.35 -14.75 10.90
CA LEU A 138 -4.88 -13.40 10.61
C LEU A 138 -3.39 -13.40 10.25
N TRP A 139 -2.56 -14.16 10.97
CA TRP A 139 -1.12 -14.20 10.69
C TRP A 139 -0.78 -14.83 9.35
N ASP A 140 -1.43 -15.93 8.98
CA ASP A 140 -1.16 -16.57 7.70
C ASP A 140 -1.64 -15.69 6.52
N MET A 141 -2.84 -15.10 6.62
CA MET A 141 -3.39 -14.25 5.56
C MET A 141 -2.63 -12.93 5.41
N LEU A 142 -2.38 -12.21 6.51
CA LEU A 142 -1.67 -10.93 6.45
C LEU A 142 -0.23 -11.11 5.97
N SER A 143 0.41 -12.26 6.25
CA SER A 143 1.73 -12.59 5.70
C SER A 143 1.68 -12.77 4.19
N GLU A 144 0.72 -13.53 3.68
CA GLU A 144 0.58 -13.77 2.24
C GLU A 144 0.28 -12.47 1.48
N ASP A 145 -0.63 -11.65 2.01
CA ASP A 145 -1.01 -10.40 1.37
C ASP A 145 0.09 -9.36 1.42
N THR A 146 0.85 -9.27 2.53
CA THR A 146 2.00 -8.38 2.64
C THR A 146 3.13 -8.80 1.71
N ASP A 147 3.36 -10.11 1.53
CA ASP A 147 4.34 -10.62 0.56
C ASP A 147 3.95 -10.29 -0.88
N LYS A 148 2.68 -10.46 -1.24
CA LYS A 148 2.14 -10.07 -2.56
C LYS A 148 2.26 -8.57 -2.76
N LEU A 149 1.89 -7.77 -1.77
CA LEU A 149 1.97 -6.31 -1.83
C LEU A 149 3.43 -5.87 -2.02
N THR A 150 4.36 -6.44 -1.27
CA THR A 150 5.79 -6.14 -1.37
C THR A 150 6.35 -6.47 -2.76
N LYS A 151 5.98 -7.62 -3.34
CA LYS A 151 6.34 -7.96 -4.72
C LYS A 151 5.78 -6.95 -5.72
N ASN A 152 4.52 -6.57 -5.55
CA ASN A 152 3.86 -5.60 -6.41
C ASN A 152 4.50 -4.20 -6.31
N ILE A 153 4.86 -3.74 -5.10
CA ILE A 153 5.59 -2.49 -4.90
C ILE A 153 7.01 -2.54 -5.50
N SER A 154 7.69 -3.70 -5.47
CA SER A 154 8.98 -3.88 -6.14
C SER A 154 8.86 -3.69 -7.65
N GLU A 155 7.82 -4.24 -8.27
CA GLU A 155 7.52 -4.02 -9.70
C GLU A 155 7.19 -2.54 -9.97
N GLN A 156 6.40 -1.91 -9.09
CA GLN A 156 6.11 -0.49 -9.15
C GLN A 156 7.40 0.35 -9.22
N ASN A 157 8.34 0.07 -8.31
CA ASN A 157 9.61 0.76 -8.22
C ASN A 157 10.50 0.55 -9.44
N LYS A 158 10.45 -0.63 -10.08
CA LYS A 158 11.15 -0.86 -11.36
C LYS A 158 10.61 0.03 -12.48
N ILE A 159 9.29 0.19 -12.57
CA ILE A 159 8.66 1.06 -13.58
C ILE A 159 9.02 2.51 -13.32
N LEU A 160 8.90 2.96 -12.06
CA LEU A 160 9.29 4.30 -11.64
C LEU A 160 10.77 4.57 -11.96
N GLY A 161 11.68 3.68 -11.58
CA GLY A 161 13.12 3.85 -11.78
C GLY A 161 13.56 4.07 -13.24
N LYS A 162 12.75 3.68 -14.24
CA LYS A 162 13.03 3.99 -15.66
C LYS A 162 13.08 5.51 -15.93
N TYR A 163 12.32 6.29 -15.17
CA TYR A 163 12.12 7.73 -15.37
C TYR A 163 12.92 8.61 -14.38
N TYR A 164 13.57 7.99 -13.39
CA TYR A 164 14.28 8.64 -12.29
C TYR A 164 15.74 8.15 -12.19
N LYS A 165 16.55 8.43 -13.24
CA LYS A 165 18.01 8.26 -13.23
C LYS A 165 18.71 9.58 -12.94
#